data_AF-A0A139CLU1-F1
#
_entry.id   AF-A0A139CLU1-F1
#
_cell.length_a   1.000
_cell.length_b   1.000
_cell.length_c   1.000
_cell.angle_alpha   90.00
_cell.angle_beta   90.00
_cell.angle_gamma   90.00
#
_symmetry.space_group_name_H-M   'P 1'
#
loop_
_entity.id
_entity.type
_entity.pdbx_description
1 polymer ?
#
loop_
_entity_poly.entity_id
_entity_poly.type
_entity_poly.pdbx_seq_one_letter_code
_entity_poly.pdbx_strand_id
1 'polypeptide(L)'
;MTLAAAKVAGADRIYRLGGVQAVAALAYGTESVKPVDKIVGPGNVFVTAAKMLIRTHAEIDFPAGPSEILIIADETADPDFIASDMLAQAEHDPNAICVLATTSEEIAANTQQRLGELADTTPRSEIVKEALQNAAILIGDSLDECIGLSNRFGPEHLEIVTADDETVLDRIDSAGSIFMGKYAPVSTGDYASGTNHVLPTAGYTRLYSGLN
;
A
#
# COMPACT_ATOMS: atom_id res chain seq x y z
N MET A 1 -20.41 -0.10 -10.14
CA MET A 1 -20.15 -0.56 -8.75
C MET A 1 -20.08 0.61 -7.76
N THR A 2 -19.32 1.68 -8.04
CA THR A 2 -19.12 2.82 -7.12
C THR A 2 -20.41 3.44 -6.55
N LEU A 3 -21.44 3.68 -7.36
CA LEU A 3 -22.72 4.22 -6.87
C LEU A 3 -23.45 3.26 -5.92
N ALA A 4 -23.34 1.95 -6.15
CA ALA A 4 -23.92 0.94 -5.27
C ALA A 4 -23.16 0.88 -3.94
N ALA A 5 -21.82 0.90 -3.97
CA ALA A 5 -20.99 0.97 -2.77
C ALA A 5 -21.28 2.24 -1.95
N ALA A 6 -21.35 3.41 -2.61
CA ALA A 6 -21.71 4.66 -1.96
C ALA A 6 -23.10 4.61 -1.30
N LYS A 7 -24.08 3.96 -1.95
CA LYS A 7 -25.41 3.78 -1.39
C LYS A 7 -25.40 2.87 -0.16
N VAL A 8 -24.65 1.77 -0.19
CA VAL A 8 -24.49 0.84 0.95
C VAL A 8 -23.78 1.51 2.12
N ALA A 9 -22.73 2.29 1.85
CA ALA A 9 -21.97 3.04 2.85
C ALA A 9 -22.72 4.27 3.42
N GLY A 10 -23.89 4.62 2.85
CA GLY A 10 -24.72 5.71 3.36
C GLY A 10 -24.32 7.11 2.91
N ALA A 11 -23.65 7.27 1.76
CA ALA A 11 -23.26 8.58 1.25
C ALA A 11 -24.49 9.47 0.93
N ASP A 12 -24.49 10.71 1.42
CA ASP A 12 -25.58 11.67 1.22
C ASP A 12 -25.61 12.30 -0.18
N ARG A 13 -24.43 12.54 -0.77
CA ARG A 13 -24.27 13.29 -2.01
C ARG A 13 -23.17 12.69 -2.88
N ILE A 14 -23.38 12.73 -4.19
CA ILE A 14 -22.40 12.28 -5.18
C ILE A 14 -22.23 13.38 -6.23
N TYR A 15 -20.99 13.82 -6.43
CA TYR A 15 -20.62 14.80 -7.43
C TYR A 15 -19.80 14.13 -8.52
N ARG A 16 -20.13 14.39 -9.79
CA ARG A 16 -19.34 13.89 -10.93
C ARG A 16 -18.16 14.82 -11.20
N LEU A 17 -17.23 14.86 -10.25
CA LEU A 17 -16.04 15.72 -10.23
C LEU A 17 -14.85 14.91 -9.68
N GLY A 18 -13.65 15.12 -10.22
CA GLY A 18 -12.44 14.42 -9.78
C GLY A 18 -11.21 15.33 -9.85
N GLY A 19 -10.06 14.84 -9.38
CA GLY A 19 -8.79 15.57 -9.45
C GLY A 19 -8.69 16.78 -8.51
N VAL A 20 -7.75 17.68 -8.80
CA VAL A 20 -7.45 18.88 -8.01
C VAL A 20 -8.69 19.76 -7.82
N GLN A 21 -9.51 19.90 -8.86
CA GLN A 21 -10.74 20.69 -8.83
C GLN A 21 -11.80 20.10 -7.90
N ALA A 22 -11.83 18.78 -7.69
CA ALA A 22 -12.72 18.16 -6.70
C ALA A 22 -12.30 18.53 -5.28
N VAL A 23 -11.00 18.42 -5.00
CA VAL A 23 -10.42 18.80 -3.70
C VAL A 23 -10.69 20.28 -3.41
N ALA A 24 -10.45 21.16 -4.39
CA ALA A 24 -10.75 22.59 -4.24
C ALA A 24 -12.24 22.86 -4.02
N ALA A 25 -13.13 22.22 -4.78
CA ALA A 25 -14.57 22.41 -4.61
C ALA A 25 -15.06 21.92 -3.24
N LEU A 26 -14.49 20.82 -2.72
CA LEU A 26 -14.80 20.32 -1.37
C LEU A 26 -14.24 21.22 -0.27
N ALA A 27 -13.07 21.83 -0.45
CA ALA A 27 -12.47 22.70 0.55
C ALA A 27 -13.12 24.10 0.59
N TYR A 28 -13.31 24.72 -0.58
CA TYR A 28 -13.76 26.12 -0.70
C TYR A 28 -15.27 26.26 -0.93
N GLY A 29 -15.93 25.21 -1.42
CA GLY A 29 -17.31 25.27 -1.89
C GLY A 29 -17.46 25.88 -3.28
N THR A 30 -18.61 25.62 -3.91
CA THR A 30 -19.09 26.22 -5.16
C THR A 30 -20.60 26.45 -5.07
N GLU A 31 -21.26 26.93 -6.13
CA GLU A 31 -22.72 27.04 -6.16
C GLU A 31 -23.42 25.67 -5.99
N SER A 32 -22.74 24.57 -6.33
CA SER A 32 -23.28 23.21 -6.29
C SER A 32 -22.66 22.30 -5.22
N VAL A 33 -21.40 22.55 -4.85
CA VAL A 33 -20.65 21.74 -3.88
C VAL A 33 -20.57 22.51 -2.58
N LYS A 34 -21.13 21.96 -1.50
CA LYS A 34 -20.97 22.57 -0.17
C LYS A 34 -19.57 22.26 0.36
N PRO A 35 -18.87 23.22 0.98
CA PRO A 35 -17.58 22.95 1.58
C PRO A 35 -17.73 21.92 2.72
N VAL A 36 -16.66 21.17 2.98
CA VAL A 36 -16.57 20.17 4.04
C VAL A 36 -15.41 20.47 4.98
N ASP A 37 -15.52 20.02 6.22
CA ASP A 37 -14.48 20.25 7.23
C ASP A 37 -13.25 19.32 7.05
N LYS A 38 -13.44 18.14 6.45
CA LYS A 38 -12.38 17.16 6.22
C LYS A 38 -12.52 16.45 4.87
N ILE A 39 -11.41 16.27 4.17
CA ILE A 39 -11.33 15.56 2.89
C ILE A 39 -10.45 14.30 3.06
N VAL A 40 -11.03 13.14 2.80
CA VAL A 40 -10.35 11.83 2.92
C VAL A 40 -10.32 11.10 1.57
N GLY A 41 -9.43 10.11 1.47
CA GLY A 41 -9.31 9.23 0.33
C GLY A 41 -8.03 9.46 -0.47
N PRO A 42 -7.42 8.40 -1.02
CA PRO A 42 -6.21 8.50 -1.82
C PRO A 42 -6.49 9.09 -3.20
N GLY A 43 -5.43 9.44 -3.91
CA GLY A 43 -5.48 9.86 -5.30
C GLY A 43 -4.08 9.98 -5.88
N ASN A 44 -3.99 10.32 -7.16
CA ASN A 44 -2.70 10.54 -7.79
C ASN A 44 -1.94 11.73 -7.15
N VAL A 45 -0.68 11.91 -7.57
CA VAL A 45 0.21 12.98 -7.06
C VAL A 45 -0.43 14.37 -7.04
N PHE A 46 -1.31 14.68 -8.01
CA PHE A 46 -1.99 15.98 -8.07
C PHE A 46 -3.08 16.12 -7.00
N VAL A 47 -3.86 15.06 -6.75
CA VAL A 47 -4.85 15.03 -5.67
C VAL A 47 -4.17 15.17 -4.32
N THR A 48 -3.06 14.43 -4.10
CA THR A 48 -2.27 14.54 -2.87
C THR A 48 -1.71 15.95 -2.68
N ALA A 49 -1.08 16.53 -3.71
CA ALA A 49 -0.57 17.89 -3.65
C ALA A 49 -1.68 18.91 -3.35
N ALA A 50 -2.85 18.76 -3.98
CA ALA A 50 -4.00 19.61 -3.71
C ALA A 50 -4.47 19.50 -2.26
N LYS A 51 -4.63 18.29 -1.73
CA LYS A 51 -4.99 18.03 -0.33
C LYS A 51 -4.01 18.69 0.63
N MET A 52 -2.71 18.58 0.36
CA MET A 52 -1.67 19.21 1.19
C MET A 52 -1.75 20.74 1.18
N LEU A 53 -1.99 21.35 0.02
CA LEU A 53 -2.08 22.81 -0.12
C LEU A 53 -3.33 23.40 0.57
N ILE A 54 -4.44 22.65 0.64
CA ILE A 54 -5.70 23.15 1.21
C ILE A 54 -5.86 22.92 2.71
N ARG A 55 -4.86 22.33 3.40
CA ARG A 55 -4.93 21.98 4.84
C ARG A 55 -5.33 23.15 5.76
N THR A 56 -5.15 24.39 5.31
CA THR A 56 -5.58 25.59 6.06
C THR A 56 -7.08 25.89 5.95
N HIS A 57 -7.81 25.23 5.05
CA HIS A 57 -9.23 25.44 4.77
C HIS A 57 -10.09 24.21 5.09
N ALA A 58 -9.57 23.01 4.89
CA ALA A 58 -10.20 21.76 5.32
C ALA A 58 -9.11 20.77 5.78
N GLU A 59 -9.41 20.01 6.83
CA GLU A 59 -8.52 18.97 7.34
C GLU A 59 -8.37 17.84 6.29
N ILE A 60 -7.29 17.08 6.37
CA ILE A 60 -7.14 15.87 5.55
C ILE A 60 -6.82 14.66 6.43
N ASP A 61 -6.96 13.46 5.88
CA ASP A 61 -6.45 12.22 6.50
C ASP A 61 -4.92 12.26 6.63
N PHE A 62 -4.19 12.13 5.51
CA PHE A 62 -2.73 12.14 5.42
C PHE A 62 -2.30 12.28 3.95
N PRO A 63 -1.01 12.59 3.68
CA PRO A 63 -0.48 12.53 2.33
C PRO A 63 -0.38 11.07 1.86
N ALA A 64 -0.80 10.80 0.63
CA ALA A 64 -0.65 9.49 -0.02
C ALA A 64 0.28 9.63 -1.24
N GLY A 65 1.29 8.78 -1.32
CA GLY A 65 2.17 8.62 -2.48
C GLY A 65 1.81 7.38 -3.29
N PRO A 66 2.76 6.84 -4.09
CA PRO A 66 2.62 5.51 -4.67
C PRO A 66 2.34 4.46 -3.59
N SER A 67 1.67 3.38 -3.97
CA SER A 67 1.34 2.30 -3.07
C SER A 67 2.56 1.38 -2.88
N GLU A 68 2.72 0.82 -1.68
CA GLU A 68 3.93 0.11 -1.27
C GLU A 68 3.60 -1.23 -0.59
N ILE A 69 4.39 -2.26 -0.90
CA ILE A 69 4.43 -3.52 -0.13
C ILE A 69 5.88 -3.82 0.26
N LEU A 70 6.08 -4.22 1.51
CA LEU A 70 7.32 -4.82 2.00
C LEU A 70 7.00 -6.18 2.63
N ILE A 71 7.69 -7.22 2.19
CA ILE A 71 7.54 -8.58 2.70
C ILE A 71 8.83 -8.95 3.45
N ILE A 72 8.72 -9.28 4.74
CA ILE A 72 9.80 -9.91 5.51
C ILE A 72 9.59 -11.42 5.44
N ALA A 73 10.58 -12.16 4.94
CA ALA A 73 10.48 -13.61 4.77
C ALA A 73 11.74 -14.35 5.22
N ASP A 74 11.57 -15.54 5.80
CA ASP A 74 12.66 -16.48 6.06
C ASP A 74 12.59 -17.71 5.13
N GLU A 75 13.47 -18.68 5.34
CA GLU A 75 13.54 -19.92 4.54
C GLU A 75 12.25 -20.77 4.56
N THR A 76 11.32 -20.51 5.46
CA THR A 76 10.06 -21.25 5.52
C THR A 76 9.00 -20.69 4.58
N ALA A 77 9.21 -19.51 4.01
CA ALA A 77 8.26 -18.87 3.11
C ALA A 77 8.13 -19.60 1.76
N ASP A 78 7.06 -19.31 1.04
CA ASP A 78 6.82 -19.85 -0.30
C ASP A 78 7.09 -18.76 -1.36
N PRO A 79 8.11 -18.93 -2.22
CA PRO A 79 8.42 -17.97 -3.29
C PRO A 79 7.25 -17.70 -4.24
N ASP A 80 6.33 -18.65 -4.44
CA ASP A 80 5.14 -18.45 -5.28
C ASP A 80 4.17 -17.45 -4.67
N PHE A 81 4.01 -17.48 -3.35
CA PHE A 81 3.12 -16.57 -2.64
C PHE A 81 3.73 -15.18 -2.59
N ILE A 82 5.00 -15.06 -2.19
CA ILE A 82 5.72 -13.78 -2.18
C ILE A 82 5.68 -13.11 -3.56
N ALA A 83 6.00 -13.86 -4.63
CA ALA A 83 5.98 -13.30 -5.98
C ALA A 83 4.57 -12.86 -6.40
N SER A 84 3.53 -13.57 -5.96
CA SER A 84 2.13 -13.24 -6.24
C SER A 84 1.67 -11.99 -5.50
N ASP A 85 2.06 -11.79 -4.24
CA ASP A 85 1.73 -10.58 -3.46
C ASP A 85 2.50 -9.35 -3.98
N MET A 86 3.77 -9.51 -4.36
CA MET A 86 4.52 -8.46 -5.07
C MET A 86 3.88 -8.11 -6.41
N LEU A 87 3.42 -9.10 -7.18
CA LEU A 87 2.75 -8.87 -8.46
C LEU A 87 1.40 -8.14 -8.29
N ALA A 88 0.61 -8.55 -7.29
CA ALA A 88 -0.68 -7.96 -6.97
C ALA A 88 -0.54 -6.47 -6.62
N GLN A 89 0.52 -6.10 -5.92
CA GLN A 89 0.87 -4.70 -5.68
C GLN A 89 1.32 -3.99 -6.96
N ALA A 90 2.25 -4.60 -7.71
CA ALA A 90 2.84 -4.01 -8.92
C ALA A 90 1.81 -3.75 -10.03
N GLU A 91 0.74 -4.55 -10.10
CA GLU A 91 -0.29 -4.33 -11.11
C GLU A 91 -1.15 -3.10 -10.84
N HIS A 92 -1.15 -2.53 -9.62
CA HIS A 92 -2.03 -1.43 -9.25
C HIS A 92 -1.67 -0.13 -10.00
N ASP A 93 -0.40 0.29 -9.90
CA ASP A 93 0.14 1.54 -10.45
C ASP A 93 1.58 1.35 -10.96
N PRO A 94 2.00 1.97 -12.08
CA PRO A 94 3.38 1.86 -12.59
C PRO A 94 4.46 2.42 -11.63
N ASN A 95 4.08 3.23 -10.64
CA ASN A 95 5.00 3.74 -9.62
C ASN A 95 4.95 2.92 -8.32
N ALA A 96 4.19 1.82 -8.27
CA ALA A 96 4.12 0.98 -7.09
C ALA A 96 5.51 0.44 -6.71
N ILE A 97 5.74 0.28 -5.41
CA ILE A 97 7.02 -0.18 -4.86
C ILE A 97 6.80 -1.53 -4.19
N CYS A 98 7.62 -2.52 -4.56
CA CYS A 98 7.58 -3.86 -4.00
C CYS A 98 8.95 -4.26 -3.46
N VAL A 99 9.03 -4.59 -2.18
CA VAL A 99 10.28 -4.97 -1.52
C VAL A 99 10.14 -6.34 -0.86
N LEU A 100 11.06 -7.24 -1.18
CA LEU A 100 11.30 -8.45 -0.39
C LEU A 100 12.56 -8.24 0.45
N ALA A 101 12.46 -8.42 1.77
CA ALA A 101 13.58 -8.49 2.69
C ALA A 101 13.65 -9.91 3.27
N THR A 102 14.71 -10.64 2.96
CA THR A 102 14.85 -12.04 3.39
C THR A 102 16.25 -12.36 3.89
N THR A 103 16.40 -13.38 4.72
CA THR A 103 17.69 -13.96 5.10
C THR A 103 18.13 -15.10 4.19
N SER A 104 17.26 -15.56 3.28
CA SER A 104 17.50 -16.75 2.45
C SER A 104 17.80 -16.36 1.00
N GLU A 105 19.02 -16.68 0.54
CA GLU A 105 19.41 -16.54 -0.86
C GLU A 105 18.52 -17.39 -1.79
N GLU A 106 18.07 -18.56 -1.31
CA GLU A 106 17.18 -19.44 -2.07
C GLU A 106 15.80 -18.81 -2.27
N ILE A 107 15.20 -18.24 -1.22
CA ILE A 107 13.92 -17.52 -1.32
C ILE A 107 14.06 -16.32 -2.26
N ALA A 108 15.13 -15.55 -2.14
CA ALA A 108 15.40 -14.42 -3.01
C ALA A 108 15.49 -14.81 -4.48
N ALA A 109 16.29 -15.83 -4.81
CA ALA A 109 16.49 -16.30 -6.18
C ALA A 109 15.20 -16.89 -6.78
N ASN A 110 14.52 -17.75 -6.02
CA ASN A 110 13.28 -18.39 -6.48
C ASN A 110 12.16 -17.37 -6.66
N THR A 111 12.04 -16.38 -5.77
CA THR A 111 11.05 -15.29 -5.89
C THR A 111 11.34 -14.44 -7.12
N GLN A 112 12.61 -14.08 -7.36
CA GLN A 112 13.00 -13.32 -8.54
C GLN A 112 12.61 -14.04 -9.84
N GLN A 113 12.92 -15.34 -9.93
CA GLN A 113 12.56 -16.15 -11.09
C GLN A 113 11.03 -16.13 -11.28
N ARG A 114 10.29 -16.41 -10.21
CA ARG A 114 8.84 -16.53 -10.28
C ARG A 114 8.15 -15.21 -10.65
N LEU A 115 8.64 -14.11 -10.08
CA LEU A 115 8.14 -12.77 -10.39
C LEU A 115 8.35 -12.43 -11.86
N GLY A 116 9.47 -12.84 -12.46
CA GLY A 116 9.71 -12.69 -13.91
C GLY A 116 8.70 -13.45 -14.76
N GLU A 117 8.43 -14.72 -14.44
CA GLU A 117 7.44 -15.55 -15.14
C GLU A 117 6.02 -14.97 -15.04
N LEU A 118 5.63 -14.49 -13.87
CA LEU A 118 4.32 -13.88 -13.62
C LEU A 118 4.18 -12.53 -14.35
N ALA A 119 5.22 -11.70 -14.32
CA ALA A 119 5.25 -10.40 -14.99
C ALA A 119 5.07 -10.52 -16.51
N ASP A 120 5.52 -11.61 -17.13
CA ASP A 120 5.35 -11.88 -18.56
C ASP A 120 3.95 -12.37 -18.95
N THR A 121 3.20 -12.92 -18.01
CA THR A 121 1.93 -13.61 -18.29
C THR A 121 0.68 -12.89 -17.78
N THR A 122 0.83 -11.92 -16.86
CA THR A 122 -0.28 -11.14 -16.32
C THR A 122 -0.95 -10.22 -17.36
N PRO A 123 -2.29 -10.03 -17.32
CA PRO A 123 -3.00 -9.13 -18.24
C PRO A 123 -2.50 -7.68 -18.23
N ARG A 124 -1.88 -7.22 -17.13
CA ARG A 124 -1.34 -5.86 -16.96
C ARG A 124 0.20 -5.83 -17.06
N SER A 125 0.79 -6.72 -17.88
CA SER A 125 2.25 -6.93 -17.98
C SER A 125 3.05 -5.64 -18.18
N GLU A 126 2.58 -4.70 -19.00
CA GLU A 126 3.29 -3.42 -19.23
C GLU A 126 3.42 -2.60 -17.94
N ILE A 127 2.33 -2.46 -17.19
CA ILE A 127 2.28 -1.72 -15.92
C ILE A 127 3.15 -2.41 -14.87
N VAL A 128 3.03 -3.74 -14.78
CA VAL A 128 3.83 -4.54 -13.84
C VAL A 128 5.31 -4.39 -14.14
N LYS A 129 5.74 -4.51 -15.40
CA LYS A 129 7.15 -4.37 -15.78
C LYS A 129 7.71 -2.99 -15.47
N GLU A 130 6.90 -1.94 -15.59
CA GLU A 130 7.27 -0.58 -15.18
C GLU A 130 7.42 -0.48 -13.66
N ALA A 131 6.43 -0.96 -12.89
CA ALA A 131 6.49 -0.97 -11.42
C ALA A 131 7.66 -1.79 -10.87
N LEU A 132 7.99 -2.92 -11.49
CA LEU A 132 9.11 -3.76 -11.10
C LEU A 132 10.48 -3.10 -11.29
N GLN A 133 10.59 -1.99 -12.03
CA GLN A 133 11.82 -1.18 -12.04
C GLN A 133 12.07 -0.49 -10.70
N ASN A 134 11.03 -0.32 -9.88
CA ASN A 134 11.09 0.22 -8.53
C ASN A 134 11.17 -0.88 -7.45
N ALA A 135 11.18 -2.15 -7.83
CA ALA A 135 11.19 -3.27 -6.91
C ALA A 135 12.61 -3.63 -6.44
N ALA A 136 12.71 -4.20 -5.24
CA ALA A 136 13.97 -4.68 -4.68
C ALA A 136 13.78 -6.02 -3.96
N ILE A 137 14.76 -6.92 -4.15
CA ILE A 137 14.92 -8.12 -3.32
C ILE A 137 16.24 -7.94 -2.57
N LEU A 138 16.16 -7.91 -1.25
CA LEU A 138 17.25 -7.57 -0.35
C LEU A 138 17.52 -8.77 0.56
N ILE A 139 18.76 -9.23 0.56
CA ILE A 139 19.22 -10.34 1.40
C ILE A 139 19.94 -9.72 2.60
N GLY A 140 19.38 -9.89 3.80
CA GLY A 140 19.98 -9.45 5.05
C GLY A 140 20.75 -10.57 5.74
N ASP A 141 21.74 -10.20 6.57
CA ASP A 141 22.54 -11.16 7.34
C ASP A 141 21.72 -11.80 8.48
N SER A 142 20.58 -11.20 8.85
CA SER A 142 19.69 -11.68 9.91
C SER A 142 18.28 -11.07 9.80
N LEU A 143 17.29 -11.70 10.44
CA LEU A 143 15.94 -11.14 10.55
C LEU A 143 15.93 -9.77 11.23
N ASP A 144 16.85 -9.53 12.17
CA ASP A 144 17.04 -8.23 12.83
C ASP A 144 17.34 -7.11 11.82
N GLU A 145 18.14 -7.40 10.80
CA GLU A 145 18.45 -6.45 9.74
C GLU A 145 17.24 -6.19 8.85
N CYS A 146 16.48 -7.24 8.49
CA CYS A 146 15.24 -7.12 7.72
C CYS A 146 14.18 -6.29 8.47
N ILE A 147 14.02 -6.51 9.78
CA ILE A 147 13.14 -5.72 10.66
C ILE A 147 13.61 -4.27 10.71
N GLY A 148 14.91 -4.04 10.93
CA GLY A 148 15.49 -2.71 10.97
C GLY A 148 15.30 -1.95 9.66
N LEU A 149 15.41 -2.63 8.52
CA LEU A 149 15.08 -2.10 7.22
C LEU A 149 13.59 -1.73 7.13
N SER A 150 12.69 -2.61 7.53
CA SER A 150 11.23 -2.36 7.49
C SER A 150 10.84 -1.13 8.32
N ASN A 151 11.30 -1.03 9.56
CA ASN A 151 11.06 0.16 10.40
C ASN A 151 11.68 1.43 9.79
N ARG A 152 12.81 1.28 9.09
CA ARG A 152 13.46 2.37 8.36
C ARG A 152 12.75 2.75 7.05
N PHE A 153 12.01 1.83 6.45
CA PHE A 153 11.22 2.06 5.26
C PHE A 153 9.85 2.66 5.62
N GLY A 154 9.17 2.10 6.62
CA GLY A 154 7.84 2.50 7.06
C GLY A 154 6.76 2.17 6.01
N PRO A 155 6.61 0.88 5.62
CA PRO A 155 5.80 0.49 4.47
C PRO A 155 4.30 0.71 4.69
N GLU A 156 3.59 1.05 3.62
CA GLU A 156 2.12 1.06 3.60
C GLU A 156 1.56 -0.30 4.01
N HIS A 157 1.95 -1.38 3.31
CA HIS A 157 1.62 -2.76 3.65
C HIS A 157 2.89 -3.52 4.04
N LEU A 158 2.87 -4.16 5.20
CA LEU A 158 3.92 -5.07 5.66
C LEU A 158 3.37 -6.49 5.72
N GLU A 159 4.00 -7.42 5.01
CA GLU A 159 3.78 -8.85 5.23
C GLU A 159 4.93 -9.44 6.04
N ILE A 160 4.60 -10.31 6.99
CA ILE A 160 5.55 -11.07 7.79
C ILE A 160 5.28 -12.55 7.52
N VAL A 161 6.22 -13.20 6.86
CA VAL A 161 6.11 -14.60 6.42
C VAL A 161 7.34 -15.36 6.90
N THR A 162 7.34 -15.68 8.19
CA THR A 162 8.46 -16.33 8.89
C THR A 162 8.00 -17.54 9.68
N ALA A 163 8.95 -18.25 10.30
CA ALA A 163 8.65 -19.34 11.22
C ALA A 163 7.98 -18.85 12.52
N ASP A 164 8.25 -17.61 12.95
CA ASP A 164 7.73 -16.99 14.17
C ASP A 164 7.36 -15.53 13.93
N ASP A 165 6.18 -15.33 13.31
CA ASP A 165 5.67 -14.02 12.93
C ASP A 165 5.41 -13.10 14.13
N GLU A 166 5.03 -13.66 15.28
CA GLU A 166 4.73 -12.89 16.50
C GLU A 166 5.99 -12.20 17.03
N THR A 167 7.11 -12.92 17.08
CA THR A 167 8.40 -12.35 17.50
C THR A 167 8.89 -11.24 16.57
N VAL A 168 8.61 -11.35 15.27
CA VAL A 168 8.93 -10.30 14.29
C VAL A 168 8.01 -9.10 14.50
N LEU A 169 6.70 -9.32 14.63
CA LEU A 169 5.69 -8.27 14.85
C LEU A 169 6.02 -7.40 16.07
N ASP A 170 6.40 -8.02 17.18
CA ASP A 170 6.73 -7.33 18.44
C ASP A 170 7.86 -6.29 18.30
N ARG A 171 8.59 -6.34 17.18
CA ARG A 171 9.73 -5.46 16.87
C ARG A 171 9.45 -4.50 15.71
N ILE A 172 8.24 -4.50 15.17
CA ILE A 172 7.83 -3.57 14.13
C ILE A 172 7.38 -2.25 14.78
N ASP A 173 8.06 -1.17 14.43
CA ASP A 173 7.77 0.18 14.95
C ASP A 173 6.85 0.98 14.03
N SER A 174 6.84 0.67 12.72
CA SER A 174 6.20 1.50 11.70
C SER A 174 5.76 0.70 10.49
N ALA A 175 4.45 0.55 10.31
CA ALA A 175 3.80 0.04 9.10
C ALA A 175 2.35 0.56 9.05
N GLY A 176 1.74 0.63 7.86
CA GLY A 176 0.34 1.05 7.71
C GLY A 176 -0.63 -0.06 8.11
N SER A 177 -0.53 -1.21 7.46
CA SER A 177 -1.24 -2.46 7.79
C SER A 177 -0.26 -3.63 7.78
N ILE A 178 -0.39 -4.53 8.75
CA ILE A 178 0.49 -5.70 8.90
C ILE A 178 -0.30 -6.98 8.67
N PHE A 179 0.26 -7.86 7.86
CA PHE A 179 -0.31 -9.15 7.51
C PHE A 179 0.65 -10.26 7.95
N MET A 180 0.15 -11.26 8.66
CA MET A 180 0.99 -12.28 9.27
C MET A 180 0.67 -13.67 8.74
N GLY A 181 1.72 -14.36 8.32
CA GLY A 181 1.70 -15.73 7.87
C GLY A 181 1.29 -15.89 6.40
N LYS A 182 1.56 -17.11 5.91
CA LYS A 182 1.46 -17.49 4.48
C LYS A 182 0.06 -17.36 3.85
N TYR A 183 -0.98 -17.20 4.67
CA TYR A 183 -2.37 -17.19 4.23
C TYR A 183 -3.09 -15.86 4.50
N ALA A 184 -2.33 -14.80 4.76
CA ALA A 184 -2.83 -13.45 4.94
C ALA A 184 -2.30 -12.51 3.84
N PRO A 185 -2.61 -12.73 2.55
CA PRO A 185 -2.14 -11.84 1.50
C PRO A 185 -2.80 -10.46 1.63
N VAL A 186 -2.12 -9.38 1.20
CA VAL A 186 -2.65 -8.00 1.22
C VAL A 186 -4.07 -7.89 0.66
N SER A 187 -4.37 -8.66 -0.39
CA SER A 187 -5.70 -8.69 -1.02
C SER A 187 -6.85 -9.00 -0.03
N THR A 188 -6.61 -9.77 1.03
CA THR A 188 -7.63 -9.99 2.06
C THR A 188 -7.96 -8.70 2.83
N GLY A 189 -6.93 -7.89 3.12
CA GLY A 189 -7.05 -6.57 3.74
C GLY A 189 -7.75 -5.55 2.86
N ASP A 190 -7.49 -5.60 1.56
CA ASP A 190 -8.07 -4.67 0.59
C ASP A 190 -9.58 -4.81 0.43
N TYR A 191 -10.13 -5.99 0.72
CA TYR A 191 -11.52 -6.30 0.38
C TYR A 191 -12.40 -6.75 1.54
N ALA A 192 -11.92 -7.62 2.44
CA ALA A 192 -12.84 -8.43 3.25
C ALA A 192 -12.40 -8.77 4.68
N SER A 193 -11.16 -8.49 5.09
CA SER A 193 -10.70 -8.77 6.46
C SER A 193 -11.41 -7.91 7.51
N GLY A 194 -11.86 -6.71 7.10
CA GLY A 194 -12.41 -5.67 7.97
C GLY A 194 -11.44 -4.54 8.32
N THR A 195 -10.17 -4.64 7.91
CA THR A 195 -9.21 -3.52 7.99
C THR A 195 -9.54 -2.43 6.97
N ASN A 196 -9.01 -1.22 7.19
CA ASN A 196 -9.14 -0.13 6.23
C ASN A 196 -7.92 -0.09 5.31
N HIS A 197 -8.14 -0.13 3.99
CA HIS A 197 -7.06 -0.07 3.00
C HIS A 197 -6.64 1.36 2.61
N VAL A 198 -7.23 2.39 3.23
CA VAL A 198 -6.75 3.77 3.08
C VAL A 198 -5.64 3.97 4.10
N LEU A 199 -4.40 3.84 3.63
CA LEU A 199 -3.19 3.81 4.45
C LEU A 199 -2.18 4.90 4.03
N PRO A 200 -1.36 5.40 4.97
CA PRO A 200 -0.28 6.32 4.65
C PRO A 200 0.85 5.57 3.92
N THR A 201 1.45 6.22 2.92
CA THR A 201 2.56 5.67 2.12
C THR A 201 3.78 6.59 2.17
N ALA A 202 4.86 6.33 1.43
CA ALA A 202 6.05 7.18 1.34
C ALA A 202 6.69 7.50 2.71
N GLY A 203 6.69 6.52 3.61
CA GLY A 203 7.23 6.64 4.97
C GLY A 203 6.38 7.46 5.96
N TYR A 204 5.17 7.90 5.56
CA TYR A 204 4.26 8.64 6.44
C TYR A 204 3.67 7.78 7.57
N THR A 205 3.80 6.45 7.52
CA THR A 205 3.39 5.52 8.59
C THR A 205 4.04 5.81 9.94
N ARG A 206 5.18 6.50 9.95
CA ARG A 206 5.84 6.97 11.18
C ARG A 206 5.11 8.07 11.92
N LEU A 207 4.23 8.79 11.21
CA LEU A 207 3.56 9.98 11.70
C LEU A 207 2.04 9.83 11.69
N TYR A 208 1.51 8.93 10.87
CA TYR A 208 0.09 8.77 10.62
C TYR A 208 -0.32 7.31 10.72
N SER A 209 -1.53 7.08 11.21
CA SER A 209 -2.21 5.80 11.15
C SER A 209 -3.05 5.70 9.88
N GLY A 210 -3.44 4.47 9.52
CA GLY A 210 -4.51 4.23 8.56
C GLY A 210 -5.83 4.89 8.97
N LEU A 211 -6.74 5.06 8.02
CA LEU A 211 -8.03 5.69 8.26
C LEU A 211 -8.89 4.86 9.24
N ASN A 212 -9.42 5.48 10.29
CA ASN A 212 -10.24 4.87 11.33
C ASN A 212 -11.47 5.69 11.71
#